data_AF-A0A060C6W0-F1
#
_entry.id   AF-A0A060C6W0-F1
#
_cell.length_a   1.000
_cell.length_b   1.000
_cell.length_c   1.000
_cell.angle_alpha   90.00
_cell.angle_beta   90.00
_cell.angle_gamma   90.00
#
_symmetry.space_group_name_H-M   'P 1'
#
loop_
_entity.id
_entity.type
_entity.pdbx_description
1 polymer ?
#
loop_
_entity_poly.entity_id
_entity_poly.type
_entity_poly.pdbx_seq_one_letter_code
_entity_poly.pdbx_strand_id
1 'polypeptide(L)' 'MLHDHTRDTGCGLKGFRREAFLELPYFDHMHRYLPALFTRDGWQVAHVDVSHRPRGGGRSHYNNLQRALVGV' A
#
# COMPACT_ATOMS: atom_id res chain seq x y z
N MET A 1 -8.88 14.56 -1.65
CA MET A 1 -8.94 13.10 -1.88
C MET A 1 -8.37 12.83 -3.27
N LEU A 2 -7.73 11.67 -3.50
CA LEU A 2 -7.02 11.37 -4.76
C LEU A 2 -7.92 10.85 -5.90
N HIS A 3 -9.19 10.55 -5.63
CA HIS A 3 -10.17 10.05 -6.62
C HIS A 3 -9.70 8.80 -7.40
N ASP A 4 -8.87 7.96 -6.79
CA ASP A 4 -8.25 6.76 -7.37
C ASP A 4 -9.08 5.48 -7.17
N HIS A 5 -10.34 5.63 -6.74
CA HIS A 5 -11.28 4.56 -6.43
C HIS A 5 -10.74 3.48 -5.46
N THR A 6 -9.66 3.76 -4.73
CA THR A 6 -8.97 2.77 -3.91
C THR A 6 -9.58 2.62 -2.52
N ARG A 7 -10.02 1.40 -2.17
CA ARG A 7 -10.69 1.13 -0.87
C ARG A 7 -9.73 1.07 0.31
N ASP A 8 -8.54 0.54 0.08
CA ASP A 8 -7.51 0.35 1.11
C ASP A 8 -6.11 0.51 0.49
N THR A 9 -5.61 1.74 0.48
CA THR A 9 -4.25 2.01 0.01
C THR A 9 -3.18 1.46 0.98
N GLY A 10 -3.52 1.31 2.27
CA GLY A 10 -2.62 0.81 3.31
C GLY A 10 -2.42 -0.72 3.29
N CYS A 11 -3.22 -1.45 2.51
CA CYS A 11 -3.08 -2.90 2.37
C CYS A 11 -1.65 -3.27 1.94
N GLY A 12 -0.97 -4.08 2.76
CA GLY A 12 0.40 -4.52 2.51
C GLY A 12 0.54 -5.60 1.42
N LEU A 13 -0.57 -6.22 1.00
CA LEU A 13 -0.57 -7.20 -0.09
C LEU A 13 -0.96 -6.50 -1.39
N LYS A 14 -0.02 -6.38 -2.32
CA LYS A 14 -0.23 -5.78 -3.63
C LYS A 14 0.57 -6.55 -4.69
N GLY A 15 -0.01 -6.68 -5.88
CA GLY A 15 0.64 -7.31 -7.03
C GLY A 15 0.64 -6.34 -8.21
N PHE A 16 1.75 -6.31 -8.95
CA PHE A 16 1.95 -5.39 -10.08
C PHE A 16 2.67 -6.09 -11.22
N ARG A 17 2.47 -5.56 -12.44
CA ARG A 17 3.37 -5.83 -13.56
C ARG A 17 4.71 -5.15 -13.27
N ARG A 18 5.81 -5.88 -13.49
CA ARG A 18 7.16 -5.40 -13.16
C ARG A 18 7.50 -4.16 -13.98
N GLU A 19 7.26 -4.24 -15.28
CA GLU A 19 7.51 -3.19 -16.27
C GLU A 19 6.81 -1.89 -15.86
N ALA A 20 5.51 -1.96 -15.54
CA ALA A 20 4.73 -0.81 -15.10
C ALA A 20 5.23 -0.21 -13.77
N PHE A 21 5.65 -1.04 -12.82
CA PHE A 21 6.19 -0.56 -11.55
C PHE A 21 7.52 0.19 -11.73
N LEU A 22 8.37 -0.26 -12.64
CA LEU A 22 9.68 0.35 -12.89
C LEU A 22 9.60 1.71 -13.60
N GLU A 23 8.48 2.02 -14.23
CA GLU A 23 8.21 3.32 -14.88
C GLU A 23 7.71 4.39 -13.90
N LEU A 24 7.27 3.98 -12.70
CA LEU A 24 6.71 4.91 -11.71
C LEU A 24 7.79 5.88 -11.16
N PRO A 25 7.43 7.13 -10.84
CA PRO A 25 8.34 8.06 -10.20
C PRO A 25 8.71 7.58 -8.79
N TYR A 26 10.01 7.59 -8.49
CA TYR A 26 10.50 7.28 -7.15
C TYR A 26 10.40 8.49 -6.22
N PHE A 27 9.87 8.27 -5.03
CA PHE A 27 9.96 9.19 -3.89
C PHE A 27 9.76 8.43 -2.58
N ASP A 28 10.19 9.04 -1.47
CA ASP A 28 10.02 8.42 -0.16
C ASP A 28 8.55 8.20 0.15
N HIS A 29 8.23 6.99 0.63
CA HIS A 29 6.87 6.53 0.90
C HIS A 29 5.95 6.37 -0.34
N MET A 30 6.48 6.30 -1.56
CA MET A 30 5.69 6.06 -2.78
C MET A 30 4.77 4.83 -2.71
N HIS A 31 5.14 3.82 -1.92
CA HIS A 31 4.35 2.59 -1.72
C HIS A 31 2.93 2.86 -1.21
N ARG A 32 2.70 4.00 -0.54
CA ARG A 32 1.39 4.44 -0.03
C ARG A 32 0.48 5.03 -1.11
N TYR A 33 1.06 5.38 -2.25
CA TYR A 33 0.40 6.05 -3.37
C TYR A 33 0.34 5.18 -4.63
N LEU A 34 0.78 3.92 -4.56
CA LEU A 34 0.82 3.03 -5.72
C LEU A 34 -0.53 2.97 -6.45
N PRO A 35 -1.69 2.79 -5.79
CA PRO A 35 -2.97 2.73 -6.51
C PRO A 35 -3.27 4.01 -7.30
N ALA A 36 -3.00 5.18 -6.71
CA ALA A 36 -3.12 6.48 -7.39
C ALA A 36 -2.13 6.63 -8.54
N LEU A 37 -0.87 6.20 -8.36
CA LEU A 37 0.17 6.27 -9.39
C LEU A 37 -0.16 5.38 -10.60
N PHE A 38 -0.58 4.14 -10.35
CA PHE A 38 -1.03 3.22 -11.40
C PHE A 38 -2.25 3.78 -12.14
N THR A 39 -3.23 4.33 -11.42
CA THR A 39 -4.42 4.95 -12.02
C THR A 39 -4.04 6.16 -12.88
N ARG A 40 -3.15 7.03 -12.39
CA ARG A 40 -2.64 8.20 -13.12
C ARG A 40 -1.92 7.79 -14.41
N ASP A 41 -1.16 6.71 -14.37
CA ASP A 41 -0.39 6.21 -15.51
C ASP A 41 -1.24 5.33 -16.45
N GLY A 42 -2.57 5.32 -16.27
CA GLY A 42 -3.54 4.69 -17.17
C GLY A 42 -3.79 3.19 -16.93
N TRP A 43 -3.25 2.63 -15.84
CA TRP A 43 -3.46 1.24 -15.48
C TRP A 43 -4.76 1.05 -14.70
N GLN A 44 -5.40 -0.11 -14.91
CA GLN A 44 -6.55 -0.52 -14.10
C GLN A 44 -6.09 -1.11 -12.77
N VAL A 45 -6.69 -0.65 -11.68
CA VAL A 45 -6.47 -1.18 -10.34
C VAL A 45 -7.66 -2.04 -9.94
N ALA A 46 -7.41 -3.34 -9.75
CA ALA A 46 -8.42 -4.27 -9.28
C ALA A 46 -8.32 -4.47 -7.76
N HIS A 47 -9.48 -4.52 -7.11
CA HIS A 47 -9.61 -4.81 -5.69
C HIS A 47 -9.96 -6.29 -5.50
N VAL A 48 -9.06 -7.05 -4.90
CA VAL A 48 -9.28 -8.45 -4.55
C VAL A 48 -9.43 -8.56 -3.04
N ASP A 49 -10.47 -9.25 -2.58
CA ASP A 49 -10.69 -9.51 -1.17
C ASP A 49 -9.75 -10.60 -0.66
N VAL A 50 -9.16 -10.35 0.50
CA VAL A 50 -8.21 -11.27 1.14
C VAL A 50 -8.63 -11.55 2.57
N SER A 51 -8.44 -12.78 3.02
CA SER A 51 -8.69 -13.16 4.40
C SER A 51 -7.54 -12.70 5.30
N HIS A 52 -7.85 -12.03 6.41
CA HIS A 52 -6.88 -11.79 7.47
C HIS A 52 -6.64 -13.08 8.26
N ARG A 53 -5.37 -13.45 8.50
CA ARG A 53 -5.01 -14.57 9.37
C ARG A 53 -4.20 -14.10 10.58
N PRO A 54 -4.44 -14.68 11.77
CA PRO A 54 -3.62 -14.39 12.93
C PRO A 54 -2.17 -14.79 12.67
N ARG A 55 -1.24 -14.01 13.22
CA ARG A 55 0.20 -14.30 13.16
C ARG A 55 0.49 -15.57 13.97
N GLY A 56 1.06 -16.59 13.33
CA GLY A 56 1.40 -17.86 13.99
C GLY A 56 2.69 -17.84 14.81
N GLY A 57 3.60 -16.88 14.57
CA GLY A 57 4.86 -16.78 15.31
C GLY A 57 5.61 -15.47 15.07
N GLY A 58 6.63 -15.22 15.90
CA GLY A 58 7.42 -13.98 15.92
C GLY A 58 6.76 -12.82 16.66
N ARG A 59 7.46 -11.68 16.76
CA ARG A 59 6.95 -10.47 17.43
C ARG A 59 6.58 -9.39 16.41
N SER A 60 5.48 -8.68 16.65
CA SER A 60 5.12 -7.52 15.83
C SER A 60 6.18 -6.41 15.98
N HIS A 61 6.63 -5.86 14.86
CA HIS A 61 7.41 -4.62 14.82
C HIS A 61 6.51 -3.37 14.80
N TYR A 62 5.20 -3.56 14.72
CA TYR A 62 4.21 -2.50 14.83
C TYR A 62 3.71 -2.43 16.27
N ASN A 63 4.08 -1.37 16.99
CA ASN A 63 3.61 -1.05 18.33
C ASN A 63 2.80 0.24 18.29
N ASN A 64 1.58 0.22 18.84
CA ASN A 64 0.69 1.39 18.87
C ASN A 64 1.29 2.56 19.68
N LEU A 65 2.06 2.28 20.74
CA LEU A 65 2.78 3.30 21.51
C LEU A 65 3.89 3.96 20.70
N GLN A 66 4.66 3.17 19.94
CA GLN A 66 5.66 3.74 19.02
C GLN A 66 5.00 4.55 17.91
N ARG A 67 3.84 4.10 17.38
CA ARG A 67 3.08 4.88 16.40
C ARG A 67 2.58 6.22 16.96
N ALA A 68 2.14 6.24 18.22
CA ALA A 68 1.69 7.47 18.87
C ALA A 68 2.84 8.47 19.08
N LEU A 69 4.01 7.99 19.50
CA LEU A 69 5.19 8.82 19.76
C LEU A 69 5.79 9.47 18.50
N VAL A 70 5.66 8.84 17.33
CA VAL A 70 6.17 9.43 16.06
C VAL A 70 5.25 10.55 15.55
N GLY A 71 4.02 10.66 16.07
CA GLY A 71 3.06 11.69 15.69
C GLY A 71 3.01 12.90 16.62
N VAL A 72 3.81 12.91 17.69
CA VAL A 72 4.02 14.04 18.61
C VAL A 72 5.32 14.74 18.23
#